data_AF-A0A7K3WEI8-F1
#
_entry.id   AF-A0A7K3WEI8-F1
#
_cell.length_a   1.000
_cell.length_b   1.000
_cell.length_c   1.000
_cell.angle_alpha   90.00
_cell.angle_beta   90.00
_cell.angle_gamma   90.00
#
_symmetry.space_group_name_H-M   'P 1'
#
loop_
_entity.id
_entity.type
_entity.pdbx_description
1 polymer ?
#
loop_
_entity_poly.entity_id
_entity_poly.type
_entity_poly.pdbx_seq_one_letter_code
_entity_poly.pdbx_strand_id
1 'polypeptide(L)' 'MRAVQLTEFGGPEVLTVTDLPDPVAVEGQQIYDIQAAGVNFADTHHRLSSN' A
#
# COMPACT_ATOMS: atom_id res chain seq x y z
N MET A 1 6.78 -3.70 -9.90
CA MET A 1 6.40 -2.33 -9.48
C MET A 1 6.94 -1.99 -8.09
N ARG A 2 7.28 -0.72 -7.83
CA ARG A 2 7.62 -0.23 -6.47
C ARG A 2 6.35 0.10 -5.71
N ALA A 3 6.25 -0.30 -4.44
CA ALA A 3 5.11 -0.04 -3.57
C ALA A 3 5.54 0.28 -2.14
N VAL A 4 4.71 1.01 -1.40
CA VAL A 4 4.82 1.14 0.06
C VAL A 4 4.03 -0.01 0.69
N GLN A 5 4.68 -0.87 1.47
CA GLN A 5 4.09 -2.03 2.11
C GLN A 5 4.23 -1.96 3.63
N LEU A 6 3.18 -2.37 4.33
CA LEU A 6 3.19 -2.67 5.77
C LEU A 6 3.14 -4.20 5.94
N THR A 7 4.07 -4.76 6.69
CA THR A 7 4.08 -6.19 7.05
C THR A 7 3.83 -6.44 8.53
N GLU A 8 3.75 -5.38 9.33
CA GLU A 8 3.46 -5.38 10.77
C GLU A 8 2.70 -4.11 11.16
N PHE A 9 2.08 -4.11 12.34
CA PHE A 9 1.41 -2.93 12.89
C PHE A 9 2.43 -1.98 13.52
N GLY A 10 2.28 -0.68 13.30
CA GLY A 10 3.18 0.33 13.87
C GLY A 10 2.92 1.73 13.35
N GLY A 11 3.76 2.67 13.77
CA GLY A 11 3.79 4.02 13.21
C GLY A 11 4.46 4.07 11.82
N PRO A 12 4.79 5.27 11.32
CA PRO A 12 5.41 5.43 9.99
C PRO A 12 6.72 4.64 9.80
N GLU A 13 7.40 4.26 10.88
CA GLU A 13 8.63 3.49 10.88
C GLU A 13 8.51 2.09 10.25
N VAL A 14 7.29 1.53 10.19
CA VAL A 14 7.06 0.20 9.57
C VAL A 14 6.69 0.29 8.07
N LEU A 15 6.66 1.50 7.50
CA LEU A 15 6.42 1.71 6.07
C LEU A 15 7.68 1.41 5.27
N THR A 16 7.64 0.36 4.45
CA THR A 16 8.78 -0.04 3.61
C THR A 16 8.48 0.17 2.13
N VAL A 17 9.45 0.74 1.41
CA VAL A 17 9.39 0.75 -0.05
C VAL A 17 10.00 -0.54 -0.56
N THR A 18 9.23 -1.33 -1.28
CA THR A 18 9.62 -2.66 -1.76
C THR A 18 9.25 -2.84 -3.23
N ASP A 19 9.91 -3.79 -3.88
CA ASP A 19 9.59 -4.23 -5.23
C ASP A 19 8.64 -5.43 -5.17
N LEU A 20 7.52 -5.34 -5.89
CA LEU A 20 6.53 -6.38 -6.04
C LEU A 20 6.38 -6.77 -7.52
N PRO A 21 5.89 -7.98 -7.84
CA PRO A 21 5.44 -8.30 -9.19
C PRO A 21 4.39 -7.30 -9.67
N ASP A 22 4.35 -7.05 -10.98
CA ASP A 22 3.31 -6.20 -11.55
C ASP A 22 1.94 -6.89 -11.43
N PRO A 23 0.87 -6.11 -11.20
CA PRO A 23 -0.47 -6.67 -11.04
C PRO A 23 -0.96 -7.29 -12.35
N VAL A 24 -1.83 -8.29 -12.24
CA VAL A 24 -2.50 -8.93 -13.38
C VAL A 24 -3.99 -8.62 -13.29
N ALA A 25 -4.54 -7.98 -14.32
CA ALA A 25 -5.97 -7.70 -14.39
C ALA A 25 -6.75 -9.00 -14.66
N VAL A 26 -7.83 -9.21 -13.91
CA VAL A 26 -8.86 -10.20 -14.23
C VAL A 26 -10.05 -9.53 -14.93
N GLU A 27 -11.04 -10.32 -15.34
CA GLU A 27 -12.23 -9.80 -16.01
C GLU A 27 -12.90 -8.67 -15.21
N GLY A 28 -13.16 -7.54 -15.89
CA GLY A 28 -13.75 -6.34 -15.30
C GLY A 28 -12.77 -5.39 -14.60
N GLN A 29 -11.47 -5.74 -14.50
CA GLN A 29 -10.45 -4.86 -13.90
C GLN A 29 -9.57 -4.17 -14.95
N GLN A 30 -8.95 -3.06 -14.55
CA GLN A 30 -8.00 -2.29 -15.35
C GLN A 30 -6.75 -2.02 -14.54
N ILE A 31 -5.59 -2.05 -15.19
CA ILE A 31 -4.30 -1.68 -14.60
C ILE A 31 -3.99 -0.24 -15.02
N TYR A 32 -3.53 0.56 -14.06
CA TYR A 32 -3.14 1.94 -14.26
C TYR A 32 -1.69 2.14 -13.86
N ASP A 33 -0.97 2.94 -14.64
CA ASP A 33 0.34 3.44 -14.25
C ASP A 33 0.17 4.65 -13.31
N ILE A 34 0.68 4.54 -12.09
CA ILE A 34 0.45 5.51 -11.02
C ILE A 34 1.57 6.54 -11.01
N GLN A 35 1.25 7.77 -11.40
CA GLN A 35 2.18 8.91 -11.41
C GLN A 35 2.21 9.67 -10.08
N ALA A 36 1.12 9.61 -9.31
CA ALA A 36 1.00 10.21 -7.98
C ALA A 36 -0.02 9.46 -7.12
N ALA A 37 0.23 9.40 -5.82
CA ALA A 37 -0.68 8.84 -4.82
C ALA A 37 -0.91 9.87 -3.70
N GLY A 38 -2.18 10.12 -3.36
CA GLY A 38 -2.54 10.99 -2.24
C GLY A 38 -2.40 10.27 -0.91
N VAL A 39 -1.92 10.99 0.11
CA VAL A 39 -1.90 10.52 1.51
C VAL A 39 -3.11 11.07 2.24
N ASN A 40 -3.85 10.20 2.90
CA ASN A 40 -5.08 10.52 3.62
C ASN A 40 -4.92 10.25 5.13
N PHE A 41 -5.73 10.92 5.94
CA PHE A 41 -5.76 10.65 7.39
C PHE A 41 -6.13 9.18 7.68
N ALA A 42 -6.95 8.55 6.83
CA ALA A 42 -7.34 7.15 6.96
C ALA A 42 -6.16 6.17 6.89
N ASP A 43 -5.08 6.51 6.17
CA ASP A 43 -3.88 5.67 6.05
C ASP A 43 -3.21 5.45 7.42
N THR A 44 -3.49 6.35 8.35
CA THR A 44 -2.96 6.28 9.69
C THR A 44 -3.76 5.35 10.60
N HIS A 45 -4.85 4.72 10.16
CA HIS A 45 -5.62 3.81 11.02
C HIS A 45 -4.94 2.45 11.27
N HIS A 46 -3.86 2.15 10.55
CA HIS A 46 -3.12 0.88 10.67
C HIS A 46 -2.14 0.80 11.87
N ARG A 47 -2.19 1.75 12.83
CA ARG A 47 -1.19 1.81 13.93
C ARG A 47 -1.38 0.77 15.03
N LEU A 48 -2.61 0.34 15.30
CA LEU A 48 -2.95 -0.52 16.43
C LEU A 48 -4.14 -1.42 16.07
N SER A 49 -3.90 -2.69 15.71
CA SER A 49 -4.94 -3.71 15.88
C SER A 49 -4.88 -4.19 17.32
N SER A 50 -5.67 -3.58 18.19
CA SER A 50 -6.00 -4.22 19.47
C SER A 50 -7.07 -5.27 19.13
N ASN A 51 -6.68 -6.54 19.11
CA ASN A 51 -7.64 -7.65 19.06
C ASN A 51 -8.26 -7.82 20.45
#